data_AF-A0A960T624-F1
#
_entry.id   AF-A0A960T624-F1
#
_cell.length_a   1.000
_cell.length_b   1.000
_cell.length_c   1.000
_cell.angle_alpha   90.00
_cell.angle_beta   90.00
_cell.angle_gamma   90.00
#
_symmetry.space_group_name_H-M   'P 1'
#
loop_
_entity.id
_entity.type
_entity.pdbx_description
1 polymer ?
#
loop_
_entity_poly.entity_id
_entity_poly.type
_entity_poly.pdbx_seq_one_letter_code
_entity_poly.pdbx_strand_id
1 'polypeptide(L)' 'FEEGQLKRMDEPEECLYYVCGPPLHNKSVMKLLDDYGVPRESIILDDFGI' A
#
# COMPACT_ATOMS: atom_id res chain seq x y z
N PHE A 1 3.92 -3.12 14.29
CA PHE A 1 4.65 -3.19 13.00
C PHE A 1 5.80 -4.21 12.99
N GLU A 2 6.08 -4.93 14.09
CA GLU A 2 7.13 -5.98 14.11
C GLU A 2 6.74 -7.22 13.28
N GLU A 3 5.44 -7.46 13.09
CA GLU A 3 4.89 -8.59 12.32
C GLU A 3 4.63 -8.29 10.82
N GLY A 4 4.98 -7.09 10.34
CA GLY A 4 4.62 -6.63 8.98
C GLY A 4 5.21 -7.51 7.88
N GLN A 5 4.36 -8.01 6.97
CA GLN A 5 4.76 -8.96 5.92
C GLN A 5 5.64 -8.32 4.83
N LEU A 6 5.45 -7.03 4.54
CA LEU A 6 6.25 -6.30 3.54
C LEU A 6 7.76 -6.32 3.86
N LYS A 7 8.14 -6.35 5.15
CA LYS A 7 9.56 -6.43 5.57
C LYS A 7 10.24 -7.76 5.22
N ARG A 8 9.46 -8.79 4.90
CA ARG A 8 9.95 -10.13 4.56
C ARG A 8 9.95 -10.37 3.04
N MET A 9 9.45 -9.41 2.27
CA MET A 9 9.51 -9.44 0.81
C MET A 9 10.87 -8.89 0.39
N ASP A 10 11.49 -9.53 -0.61
CA ASP A 10 12.80 -9.10 -1.10
C ASP A 10 12.74 -7.72 -1.76
N GLU A 11 11.71 -7.48 -2.60
CA GLU A 11 11.53 -6.24 -3.39
C GLU A 11 10.04 -5.81 -3.39
N PRO A 12 9.49 -5.35 -2.25
CA PRO A 12 8.09 -4.94 -2.16
C PRO A 12 7.72 -3.74 -3.07
N GLU A 13 8.66 -2.89 -3.44
CA GLU A 13 8.51 -1.73 -4.33
C GLU A 13 8.17 -2.11 -5.79
N GLU A 14 8.58 -3.29 -6.23
CA GLU A 14 8.33 -3.80 -7.59
C GLU A 14 6.97 -4.51 -7.74
N CYS A 15 6.20 -4.61 -6.65
CA CYS A 15 4.91 -5.28 -6.65
C CYS A 15 3.75 -4.36 -7.07
N LEU A 16 2.72 -4.95 -7.68
CA LEU A 16 1.44 -4.28 -7.96
C LEU A 16 0.48 -4.43 -6.77
N TYR A 17 0.03 -3.32 -6.21
CA TYR A 17 -0.87 -3.29 -5.06
C TYR A 17 -2.28 -2.87 -5.45
N TYR A 18 -3.24 -3.74 -5.14
CA TYR A 18 -4.67 -3.41 -5.21
C TYR A 18 -5.14 -3.02 -3.81
N VAL A 19 -5.54 -1.76 -3.64
CA VAL A 19 -5.91 -1.18 -2.36
C VAL A 19 -7.38 -0.79 -2.41
N CYS A 20 -8.14 -1.19 -1.39
CA CYS A 20 -9.53 -0.84 -1.26
C CYS A 20 -9.93 -0.85 0.23
N GLY A 21 -10.70 0.13 0.67
CA GLY A 21 -11.15 0.24 2.07
C GLY A 21 -11.66 1.63 2.43
N PRO A 22 -12.01 1.85 3.72
CA PRO A 22 -12.46 3.15 4.21
C PRO A 22 -11.39 4.25 4.10
N PRO A 23 -11.73 5.55 4.17
CA PRO A 23 -10.78 6.64 3.99
C PRO A 23 -9.54 6.58 4.88
N LEU A 24 -9.69 6.18 6.16
CA LEU A 24 -8.56 6.07 7.09
C LEU A 24 -7.66 4.88 6.78
N HIS A 25 -8.25 3.77 6.29
CA HIS A 25 -7.50 2.61 5.83
C HIS A 25 -6.66 2.98 4.61
N ASN A 26 -7.28 3.56 3.59
CA ASN A 26 -6.60 3.89 2.34
C ASN A 26 -5.45 4.87 2.60
N LYS A 27 -5.68 5.93 3.40
CA LYS A 27 -4.61 6.86 3.78
C LYS A 27 -3.44 6.17 4.51
N SER A 28 -3.74 5.25 5.41
CA SER A 28 -2.71 4.52 6.17
C SER A 28 -1.90 3.58 5.29
N VAL A 29 -2.56 2.85 4.38
CA VAL A 29 -1.90 1.94 3.43
C VAL A 29 -1.11 2.71 2.39
N MET A 30 -1.65 3.80 1.84
CA MET A 30 -0.92 4.66 0.90
C MET A 30 0.35 5.23 1.54
N LYS A 31 0.28 5.69 2.80
CA LYS A 31 1.47 6.11 3.54
C LYS A 31 2.46 4.98 3.76
N LEU A 32 1.98 3.79 4.12
CA LEU A 32 2.83 2.62 4.33
C LEU A 32 3.59 2.26 3.04
N LEU A 33 2.91 2.20 1.89
CA LEU A 33 3.53 1.85 0.61
C LEU A 33 4.51 2.94 0.13
N ASP A 34 4.19 4.21 0.37
CA ASP A 34 5.10 5.35 0.13
C ASP A 34 6.38 5.24 0.98
N ASP A 35 6.25 4.88 2.27
CA ASP A 35 7.40 4.65 3.16
C ASP A 35 8.28 3.46 2.70
N TYR A 36 7.76 2.54 1.88
CA TYR A 36 8.51 1.43 1.26
C TYR A 36 9.00 1.74 -0.16
N GLY A 37 8.74 2.94 -0.68
CA GLY A 37 9.20 3.35 -2.01
C GLY A 37 8.39 2.76 -3.17
N VAL A 38 7.19 2.23 -2.91
CA VAL A 38 6.31 1.70 -3.97
C VAL A 38 5.88 2.84 -4.90
N PRO A 39 6.14 2.77 -6.22
CA PRO A 39 5.72 3.79 -7.17
C PRO A 39 4.20 3.94 -7.20
N ARG A 40 3.70 5.18 -7.36
CA ARG A 40 2.25 5.46 -7.33
C ARG A 40 1.50 4.73 -8.44
N GLU A 41 2.13 4.56 -9.61
CA GLU A 41 1.64 3.82 -10.77
C GLU A 41 1.43 2.33 -10.48
N SER A 42 2.16 1.77 -9.52
CA SER A 42 2.03 0.39 -9.06
C SER A 42 0.93 0.21 -8.01
N ILE A 43 0.09 1.22 -7.78
CA ILE A 43 -1.02 1.17 -6.81
C ILE A 43 -2.36 1.43 -7.50
N ILE A 44 -3.17 0.38 -7.58
CA ILE A 44 -4.56 0.44 -8.04
C ILE A 44 -5.45 0.66 -6.81
N LEU A 45 -5.92 1.89 -6.65
CA LEU A 45 -6.82 2.26 -5.57
C LEU A 45 -8.27 2.23 -6.06
N ASP A 46 -9.09 1.37 -5.45
CA ASP A 46 -10.55 1.39 -5.60
C ASP A 46 -11.15 2.17 -4.42
N ASP A 47 -11.54 3.42 -4.70
CA ASP A 47 -12.14 4.32 -3.73
C ASP A 47 -13.67 4.34 -3.92
N PHE A 48 -14.39 3.75 -2.97
CA PHE A 48 -15.85 3.71 -2.96
C PHE A 48 -16.51 5.08 -2.73
N GLY A 49 -15.73 6.16 -2.54
CA GLY A 49 -16.24 7.54 -2.61
C GLY A 49 -17.12 7.98 -1.43
N ILE A 50 -16.92 7.37 -0.24
CA ILE A 50 -17.58 7.78 1.02
C ILE A 50 -16.61 8.57 1.90
#